data_AF-A0A3D1R625-F1
#
_entry.id   AF-A0A3D1R625-F1
#
_cell.length_a   1.000
_cell.length_b   1.000
_cell.length_c   1.000
_cell.angle_alpha   90.00
_cell.angle_beta   90.00
_cell.angle_gamma   90.00
#
_symmetry.space_group_name_H-M   'P 1'
#
loop_
_entity.id
_entity.type
_entity.pdbx_description
1 polymer ?
#
loop_
_entity_poly.entity_id
_entity_poly.type
_entity_poly.pdbx_seq_one_letter_code
_entity_poly.pdbx_strand_id
1 'polypeptide(L)'
;LRAMAGRRKLGDADEWLQGFENPFSQCSYPPEDLALEAFSSYVQKKAKGVLSEENKRVEPFATSLLDGIDMRETIRNWHEGKLYVQELRKGLGGVGSVVIVFDEDRERYPWEMTWLGENDEEGDMALFATHPLQQIVGPGICRAEYGGSLLSYPPGRMSEVWTDEAFEAARSPAERLLMAGVDYCEHKLVAYLAKKPPRQELKSWAGRYGKKIVYIPIGQFSPDTLKKLRVFHVLFGKEKREIARDYIW
;
A
#
# COMPACT_ATOMS: atom_id res chain seq x y z
N LEU A 1 30.14 -24.49 6.99
CA LEU A 1 30.63 -23.30 7.73
C LEU A 1 30.89 -22.19 6.72
N ARG A 2 29.84 -21.43 6.35
CA ARG A 2 29.98 -20.24 5.49
C ARG A 2 30.32 -19.07 6.40
N ALA A 3 31.42 -18.39 6.10
CA ALA A 3 31.95 -17.27 6.85
C ALA A 3 30.88 -16.18 7.06
N MET A 4 30.71 -15.77 8.31
CA MET A 4 29.98 -14.55 8.64
C MET A 4 30.72 -13.37 8.00
N ALA A 5 30.03 -12.65 7.12
CA ALA A 5 30.51 -11.40 6.54
C ALA A 5 30.95 -10.46 7.66
N GLY A 6 32.16 -9.92 7.52
CA GLY A 6 32.80 -9.07 8.52
C GLY A 6 31.93 -7.86 8.85
N ARG A 7 31.55 -7.76 10.12
CA ARG A 7 30.96 -6.54 10.68
C ARG A 7 31.95 -5.39 10.51
N ARG A 8 31.60 -4.40 9.70
CA ARG A 8 32.31 -3.11 9.68
C ARG A 8 32.08 -2.48 11.06
N LYS A 9 33.16 -2.24 11.81
CA LYS A 9 33.12 -1.57 13.12
C LYS A 9 32.49 -0.19 12.94
N LEU A 10 31.82 0.34 13.98
CA LEU A 10 31.41 1.74 14.02
C LEU A 10 32.62 2.61 13.61
N GLY A 11 32.54 3.23 12.44
CA GLY A 11 33.45 4.31 12.04
C GLY A 11 33.35 5.48 13.02
N ASP A 12 34.29 6.42 12.93
CA ASP A 12 34.30 7.63 13.75
C ASP A 12 32.92 8.30 13.74
N ALA A 13 32.48 8.85 14.87
CA ALA A 13 31.16 9.48 14.99
C ALA A 13 30.90 10.54 13.91
N ASP A 14 31.97 11.20 13.45
CA ASP A 14 31.96 12.16 12.35
C ASP A 14 31.63 11.53 10.99
N GLU A 15 32.05 10.29 10.73
CA GLU A 15 31.75 9.55 9.49
C GLU A 15 30.25 9.22 9.39
N TRP A 16 29.60 8.93 10.52
CA TRP A 16 28.16 8.63 10.57
C TRP A 16 27.27 9.85 10.37
N LEU A 17 27.77 11.04 10.70
CA LEU A 17 27.07 12.32 10.49
C LEU A 17 27.28 12.90 9.09
N GLN A 18 28.20 12.34 8.30
CA GLN A 18 28.40 12.75 6.91
C GLN A 18 27.22 12.34 6.03
N GLY A 19 26.83 13.21 5.09
CA GLY A 19 25.79 12.95 4.09
C GLY A 19 24.40 13.48 4.43
N PHE A 20 24.21 14.18 5.55
CA PHE A 20 22.95 14.87 5.88
C PHE A 20 22.94 16.36 5.47
N GLU A 21 23.91 16.77 4.67
CA GLU A 21 24.17 18.17 4.29
C GLU A 21 23.02 18.79 3.49
N ASN A 22 22.29 17.99 2.72
CA ASN A 22 21.12 18.41 1.96
C ASN A 22 19.88 17.61 2.39
N PRO A 23 19.07 18.14 3.33
CA PRO A 23 17.82 17.50 3.73
C PRO A 23 16.79 17.37 2.62
N PHE A 24 16.94 18.08 1.49
CA PHE A 24 16.01 18.03 0.37
C PHE A 24 16.38 16.99 -0.69
N SER A 25 17.55 16.33 -0.59
CA SER A 25 17.97 15.28 -1.52
C SER A 25 17.56 13.87 -1.08
N GLN A 26 16.47 13.76 -0.32
CA GLN A 26 15.98 12.47 0.17
C GLN A 26 15.43 11.62 -0.97
N CYS A 27 15.85 10.37 -1.03
CA CYS A 27 15.30 9.36 -1.94
C CYS A 27 15.16 8.01 -1.27
N SER A 28 14.41 7.13 -1.91
CA SER A 28 14.18 5.77 -1.46
C SER A 28 15.28 4.81 -1.92
N TYR A 29 15.32 3.64 -1.28
CA TYR A 29 16.16 2.53 -1.67
C TYR A 29 15.43 1.62 -2.69
N PRO A 30 15.87 1.55 -3.96
CA PRO A 30 15.08 0.94 -5.05
C PRO A 30 14.60 -0.50 -4.83
N PRO A 31 15.39 -1.41 -4.20
CA PRO A 31 14.91 -2.77 -3.92
C PRO A 31 13.67 -2.82 -3.01
N GLU A 32 13.53 -1.87 -2.08
CA GLU A 32 12.37 -1.78 -1.18
C GLU A 32 11.15 -1.23 -1.90
N ASP A 33 11.36 -0.27 -2.81
CA ASP A 33 10.30 0.28 -3.66
C ASP A 33 9.71 -0.81 -4.55
N LEU A 34 10.55 -1.60 -5.22
CA LEU A 34 10.12 -2.75 -6.03
C LEU A 34 9.33 -3.78 -5.20
N ALA A 35 9.74 -4.03 -3.96
CA ALA A 35 9.03 -4.94 -3.07
C ALA A 35 7.65 -4.41 -2.67
N LEU A 36 7.56 -3.10 -2.39
CA LEU A 36 6.30 -2.43 -2.07
C LEU A 36 5.36 -2.39 -3.28
N GLU A 37 5.87 -2.12 -4.48
CA GLU A 37 5.10 -2.11 -5.73
C GLU A 37 4.60 -3.51 -6.12
N ALA A 38 5.44 -4.54 -5.96
CA ALA A 38 5.02 -5.92 -6.15
C ALA A 38 3.90 -6.31 -5.16
N PHE A 39 4.00 -5.85 -3.91
CA PHE A 39 2.95 -6.07 -2.93
C PHE A 39 1.67 -5.29 -3.25
N SER A 40 1.78 -4.03 -3.69
CA SER A 40 0.67 -3.21 -4.18
C SER A 40 -0.09 -3.92 -5.30
N SER A 41 0.63 -4.43 -6.30
CA SER A 41 0.09 -5.24 -7.40
C SER A 41 -0.65 -6.49 -6.91
N TYR A 42 -0.13 -7.15 -5.87
CA TYR A 42 -0.81 -8.29 -5.26
C TYR A 42 -2.10 -7.88 -4.53
N VAL A 43 -2.08 -6.75 -3.80
CA VAL A 43 -3.27 -6.18 -3.14
C VAL A 43 -4.33 -5.79 -4.17
N GLN A 44 -3.96 -5.19 -5.30
CA GLN A 44 -4.89 -4.88 -6.40
C GLN A 44 -5.58 -6.13 -6.95
N LYS A 45 -4.82 -7.21 -7.18
CA LYS A 45 -5.39 -8.50 -7.63
C LYS A 45 -6.38 -9.05 -6.62
N LYS A 46 -6.05 -8.97 -5.33
CA LYS A 46 -6.92 -9.42 -4.25
C LYS A 46 -8.19 -8.57 -4.14
N ALA A 47 -8.09 -7.25 -4.27
CA ALA A 47 -9.23 -6.34 -4.29
C ALA A 47 -10.21 -6.66 -5.44
N LYS A 48 -9.69 -6.96 -6.63
CA LYS A 48 -10.51 -7.44 -7.77
C LYS A 48 -11.21 -8.76 -7.44
N GLY A 49 -10.52 -9.69 -6.78
CA GLY A 49 -11.09 -10.96 -6.34
C GLY A 49 -12.26 -10.77 -5.35
N VAL A 50 -12.11 -9.91 -4.34
CA VAL A 50 -13.18 -9.60 -3.37
C VAL A 50 -14.42 -9.09 -4.08
N LEU A 51 -14.26 -8.20 -5.07
CA LEU A 51 -15.38 -7.68 -5.84
C LEU A 51 -16.03 -8.71 -6.76
N SER A 52 -15.24 -9.62 -7.33
CA SER A 52 -15.78 -10.70 -8.17
C SER A 52 -16.73 -11.59 -7.36
N GLU A 53 -16.38 -11.88 -6.10
CA GLU A 53 -17.25 -12.63 -5.19
C GLU A 53 -18.48 -11.81 -4.76
N GLU A 54 -18.35 -10.50 -4.51
CA GLU A 54 -19.50 -9.63 -4.20
C GLU A 54 -20.47 -9.47 -5.39
N ASN A 55 -19.96 -9.43 -6.62
CA ASN A 55 -20.74 -9.25 -7.85
C ASN A 55 -21.29 -10.57 -8.42
N LYS A 56 -21.11 -11.67 -7.69
CA LYS A 56 -21.63 -12.98 -8.06
C LYS A 56 -23.09 -13.09 -7.66
N ARG A 57 -23.96 -13.33 -8.64
CA ARG A 57 -25.35 -13.70 -8.40
C ARG A 57 -25.48 -15.21 -8.48
N VAL A 58 -26.21 -15.81 -7.56
CA VAL A 58 -26.45 -17.25 -7.53
C VAL A 58 -27.95 -17.49 -7.68
N GLU A 59 -28.32 -18.42 -8.56
CA GLU A 59 -29.71 -18.83 -8.76
C GLU A 59 -29.83 -20.34 -9.02
N PRO A 60 -31.00 -20.95 -8.75
CA PRO A 60 -31.22 -22.36 -9.07
C PRO A 60 -31.06 -22.60 -10.57
N PHE A 61 -30.40 -23.71 -10.93
CA PHE A 61 -30.26 -24.16 -12.30
C PHE A 61 -31.65 -24.37 -12.92
N ALA A 62 -31.90 -23.67 -14.01
CA ALA A 62 -33.11 -23.82 -14.81
C ALA A 62 -32.75 -24.31 -16.22
N THR A 63 -32.28 -23.40 -17.07
CA THR A 63 -32.03 -23.68 -18.50
C THR A 63 -30.62 -23.39 -18.96
N SER A 64 -29.82 -22.67 -18.16
CA SER A 64 -28.45 -22.26 -18.50
C SER A 64 -27.52 -22.49 -17.32
N LEU A 65 -26.26 -22.80 -17.64
CA LEU A 65 -25.18 -22.83 -16.65
C LEU A 65 -24.67 -21.44 -16.26
N LEU A 66 -25.15 -20.38 -16.93
CA LEU A 66 -24.64 -19.01 -16.79
C LEU A 66 -23.11 -19.02 -16.91
N ASP A 67 -22.39 -18.56 -15.88
CA ASP A 67 -20.93 -18.58 -15.82
C ASP A 67 -20.36 -19.78 -15.04
N GLY A 68 -21.20 -20.74 -14.66
CA GLY A 68 -20.80 -22.03 -14.07
C GLY A 68 -21.67 -22.49 -12.91
N ILE A 69 -21.38 -23.68 -12.37
CA ILE A 69 -22.05 -24.24 -11.20
C ILE A 69 -21.43 -23.65 -9.92
N ASP A 70 -22.27 -23.14 -9.03
CA ASP A 70 -21.85 -22.79 -7.67
C ASP A 70 -21.88 -24.04 -6.79
N MET A 71 -20.71 -24.67 -6.66
CA MET A 71 -20.55 -25.86 -5.81
C MET A 71 -20.87 -25.59 -4.34
N ARG A 72 -20.57 -24.38 -3.83
CA ARG A 72 -20.77 -24.07 -2.41
C ARG A 72 -22.26 -23.97 -2.10
N GLU A 73 -23.01 -23.22 -2.92
CA GLU A 73 -24.46 -23.06 -2.73
C GLU A 73 -25.21 -24.35 -3.07
N THR A 74 -24.73 -25.12 -4.06
CA THR A 74 -25.27 -26.45 -4.38
C THR A 74 -25.10 -27.42 -3.21
N ILE A 75 -23.93 -27.48 -2.57
CA ILE A 75 -23.72 -28.33 -1.39
C ILE A 75 -24.54 -27.82 -0.19
N ARG A 76 -24.62 -26.50 0.01
CA ARG A 76 -25.41 -25.89 1.10
C ARG A 76 -26.88 -26.28 1.02
N ASN A 77 -27.44 -26.32 -0.19
CA ASN A 77 -28.84 -26.66 -0.45
C ASN A 77 -28.98 -28.08 -1.04
N TRP A 78 -28.05 -28.99 -0.75
CA TRP A 78 -28.04 -30.33 -1.33
C TRP A 78 -29.34 -31.11 -1.08
N HIS A 79 -29.95 -30.86 0.08
CA HIS A 79 -31.24 -31.42 0.49
C HIS A 79 -32.40 -31.04 -0.43
N GLU A 80 -32.31 -29.94 -1.19
CA GLU A 80 -33.33 -29.53 -2.15
C GLU A 80 -33.23 -30.28 -3.49
N GLY A 81 -32.14 -31.02 -3.74
CA GLY A 81 -31.91 -31.73 -5.00
C GLY A 81 -31.71 -30.80 -6.20
N LYS A 82 -31.43 -29.51 -5.96
CA LYS A 82 -31.22 -28.50 -7.00
C LYS A 82 -29.74 -28.18 -7.15
N LEU A 83 -29.31 -28.01 -8.39
CA LEU A 83 -28.03 -27.39 -8.70
C LEU A 83 -28.20 -25.88 -8.67
N TYR A 84 -27.16 -25.17 -8.24
CA TYR A 84 -27.13 -23.71 -8.28
C TYR A 84 -26.07 -23.26 -9.27
N VAL A 85 -26.39 -22.24 -10.07
CA VAL A 85 -25.51 -21.63 -11.06
C VAL A 85 -25.19 -20.21 -10.68
N GLN A 86 -24.02 -19.74 -11.13
CA GLN A 86 -23.51 -18.42 -10.82
C GLN A 86 -23.45 -17.55 -12.08
N GLU A 87 -23.78 -16.27 -11.93
CA GLU A 87 -23.57 -15.21 -12.91
C GLU A 87 -22.56 -14.21 -12.35
N LEU A 88 -21.46 -14.01 -13.08
CA LEU A 88 -20.42 -13.02 -12.81
C LEU A 88 -20.79 -11.72 -13.53
N ARG A 89 -21.32 -10.75 -12.79
CA ARG A 89 -21.58 -9.43 -13.35
C ARG A 89 -20.27 -8.73 -13.72
N LYS A 90 -20.21 -8.07 -14.89
CA LYS A 90 -19.02 -7.38 -15.41
C LYS A 90 -18.33 -6.56 -14.31
N GLY A 91 -17.02 -6.80 -14.16
CA GLY A 91 -16.20 -6.22 -13.11
C GLY A 91 -16.13 -4.70 -13.14
N LEU A 92 -15.93 -4.09 -11.97
CA LEU A 92 -15.76 -2.66 -11.77
C LEU A 92 -14.35 -2.20 -12.21
N GLY A 93 -13.93 -2.39 -13.46
CA GLY A 93 -12.66 -1.86 -13.98
C GLY A 93 -11.38 -2.23 -13.19
N GLY A 94 -10.33 -1.42 -13.34
CA GLY A 94 -9.05 -1.58 -12.64
C GLY A 94 -9.06 -1.09 -11.18
N VAL A 95 -8.00 -1.40 -10.44
CA VAL A 95 -7.71 -0.78 -9.13
C VAL A 95 -6.59 0.21 -9.38
N GLY A 96 -6.84 1.50 -9.15
CA GLY A 96 -5.95 2.59 -9.57
C GLY A 96 -4.99 3.03 -8.46
N SER A 97 -5.46 2.97 -7.22
CA SER A 97 -4.66 3.34 -6.05
C SER A 97 -4.78 2.31 -4.95
N VAL A 98 -3.69 2.15 -4.20
CA VAL A 98 -3.57 1.21 -3.09
C VAL A 98 -3.14 1.97 -1.84
N VAL A 99 -3.95 1.87 -0.79
CA VAL A 99 -3.66 2.47 0.51
C VAL A 99 -3.43 1.34 1.50
N ILE A 100 -2.28 1.36 2.17
CA ILE A 100 -1.86 0.37 3.15
C ILE A 100 -1.65 1.08 4.49
N VAL A 101 -2.36 0.63 5.52
CA VAL A 101 -2.28 1.18 6.87
C VAL A 101 -1.82 0.07 7.81
N PHE A 102 -0.56 0.15 8.23
CA PHE A 102 0.04 -0.77 9.20
C PHE A 102 -0.36 -0.39 10.63
N ASP A 103 -0.36 0.90 10.93
CA ASP A 103 -0.57 1.45 12.27
C ASP A 103 -1.00 2.93 12.17
N GLU A 104 -1.89 3.37 13.06
CA GLU A 104 -2.53 4.69 13.01
C GLU A 104 -2.08 5.61 14.17
N ASP A 105 -1.08 5.18 14.95
CA ASP A 105 -0.54 5.96 16.07
C ASP A 105 0.20 7.22 15.59
N ARG A 106 -0.50 8.36 15.62
CA ARG A 106 0.02 9.65 15.14
C ARG A 106 1.28 10.11 15.87
N GLU A 107 1.42 9.80 17.16
CA GLU A 107 2.58 10.22 17.92
C GLU A 107 3.83 9.45 17.50
N ARG A 108 3.66 8.17 17.15
CA ARG A 108 4.74 7.32 16.64
C ARG A 108 5.12 7.65 15.19
N TYR A 109 4.18 8.13 14.39
CA TYR A 109 4.38 8.37 12.95
C TYR A 109 4.21 9.85 12.55
N PRO A 110 5.08 10.75 13.04
CA PRO A 110 4.94 12.19 12.80
C PRO A 110 5.48 12.64 11.43
N TRP A 111 6.19 11.78 10.70
CA TRP A 111 6.87 12.19 9.47
C TRP A 111 6.01 11.90 8.26
N GLU A 112 5.61 12.94 7.55
CA GLU A 112 4.68 12.93 6.43
C GLU A 112 5.42 13.36 5.16
N MET A 113 5.34 12.58 4.09
CA MET A 113 6.03 12.84 2.82
C MET A 113 5.22 12.46 1.60
N THR A 114 5.50 13.13 0.49
CA THR A 114 5.05 12.77 -0.86
C THR A 114 6.28 12.60 -1.75
N TRP A 115 6.38 11.47 -2.44
CA TRP A 115 7.42 11.13 -3.39
C TRP A 115 6.80 10.89 -4.76
N LEU A 116 7.46 11.42 -5.79
CA LEU A 116 7.10 11.17 -7.18
C LEU A 116 7.90 9.97 -7.68
N GLY A 117 7.27 9.10 -8.47
CA GLY A 117 7.97 7.99 -9.12
C GLY A 117 9.08 8.50 -10.05
N GLU A 118 10.28 7.94 -9.96
CA GLU A 118 11.42 8.37 -10.79
C GLU A 118 11.41 7.71 -12.18
N ASN A 119 10.74 6.56 -12.29
CA ASN A 119 10.70 5.72 -13.48
C ASN A 119 9.26 5.35 -13.86
N ASP A 120 9.03 4.95 -15.10
CA ASP A 120 7.70 4.54 -15.60
C ASP A 120 7.13 3.28 -14.91
N GLU A 121 7.96 2.54 -14.16
CA GLU A 121 7.55 1.36 -13.39
C GLU A 121 7.20 1.67 -11.93
N GLU A 122 7.36 2.93 -11.49
CA GLU A 122 7.09 3.39 -10.13
C GLU A 122 5.86 4.30 -10.12
N GLY A 123 4.97 4.11 -9.15
CA GLY A 123 3.87 5.03 -8.89
C GLY A 123 4.33 6.23 -8.04
N ASP A 124 3.47 7.24 -7.97
CA ASP A 124 3.61 8.25 -6.93
C ASP A 124 3.21 7.67 -5.57
N MET A 125 3.91 8.12 -4.54
CA MET A 125 3.69 7.68 -3.17
C MET A 125 3.45 8.83 -2.21
N ALA A 126 2.49 8.68 -1.30
CA ALA A 126 2.41 9.46 -0.07
C ALA A 126 2.48 8.54 1.14
N LEU A 127 3.17 8.97 2.19
CA LEU A 127 3.42 8.12 3.37
C LEU A 127 3.42 8.93 4.66
N PHE A 128 3.05 8.26 5.74
CA PHE A 128 3.36 8.71 7.10
C PHE A 128 4.17 7.62 7.82
N ALA A 129 5.24 8.02 8.52
CA ALA A 129 6.26 7.13 9.04
C ALA A 129 6.94 7.70 10.31
N THR A 130 7.78 6.88 10.94
CA THR A 130 8.66 7.34 12.03
C THR A 130 9.65 8.36 11.48
N HIS A 131 10.08 9.31 12.30
CA HIS A 131 11.04 10.31 11.86
C HIS A 131 12.40 9.65 11.50
N PRO A 132 12.94 9.82 10.28
CA PRO A 132 14.06 9.02 9.77
C PRO A 132 15.34 9.23 10.59
N LEU A 133 15.58 10.46 11.06
CA LEU A 133 16.74 10.79 11.90
C LEU A 133 16.74 10.11 13.28
N GLN A 134 15.66 9.42 13.68
CA GLN A 134 15.64 8.63 14.92
C GLN A 134 16.47 7.33 14.80
N GLN A 135 16.74 6.85 13.59
CA GLN A 135 17.47 5.60 13.38
C GLN A 135 18.42 5.71 12.19
N ILE A 136 19.59 6.30 12.43
CA ILE A 136 20.71 6.33 11.47
C ILE A 136 21.38 4.95 11.45
N VAL A 137 21.49 4.36 10.26
CA VAL A 137 22.10 3.02 10.07
C VAL A 137 23.39 3.07 9.24
N GLY A 138 23.69 4.21 8.62
CA GLY A 138 24.96 4.50 7.96
C GLY A 138 25.08 5.97 7.54
N PRO A 139 26.20 6.39 6.94
CA PRO A 139 26.42 7.78 6.51
C PRO A 139 25.37 8.25 5.50
N GLY A 140 24.45 9.13 5.92
CA GLY A 140 23.33 9.59 5.09
C GLY A 140 22.27 8.51 4.82
N ILE A 141 22.22 7.43 5.61
CA ILE A 141 21.25 6.34 5.47
C ILE A 141 20.49 6.18 6.78
N CYS A 142 19.18 6.36 6.71
CA CYS A 142 18.27 6.20 7.84
C CYS A 142 17.32 5.04 7.61
N ARG A 143 16.93 4.37 8.69
CA ARG A 143 15.84 3.39 8.71
C ARG A 143 14.58 4.04 9.27
N ALA A 144 13.45 3.79 8.63
CA ALA A 144 12.15 4.25 9.10
C ALA A 144 11.12 3.11 9.03
N GLU A 145 10.02 3.29 9.75
CA GLU A 145 8.88 2.39 9.74
C GLU A 145 7.63 3.12 9.26
N TYR A 146 6.94 2.55 8.28
CA TYR A 146 5.64 3.03 7.83
C TYR A 146 4.61 2.90 8.95
N GLY A 147 3.84 3.97 9.15
CA GLY A 147 2.50 3.91 9.71
C GLY A 147 1.50 3.57 8.59
N GLY A 148 1.64 4.21 7.44
CA GLY A 148 0.91 3.86 6.22
C GLY A 148 1.46 4.52 4.97
N SER A 149 1.01 4.00 3.82
CA SER A 149 1.39 4.48 2.49
C SER A 149 0.20 4.43 1.52
N LEU A 150 0.24 5.34 0.55
CA LEU A 150 -0.60 5.39 -0.64
C LEU A 150 0.31 5.22 -1.84
N LEU A 151 0.00 4.29 -2.74
CA LEU A 151 0.63 4.18 -4.06
C LEU A 151 -0.42 4.45 -5.13
N SER A 152 -0.06 5.27 -6.13
CA SER A 152 -0.94 5.62 -7.25
C SER A 152 -0.18 5.72 -8.57
N TYR A 153 -0.75 5.14 -9.63
CA TYR A 153 -0.21 5.18 -10.99
C TYR A 153 -1.15 5.96 -11.91
N PRO A 154 -0.68 6.67 -12.95
CA PRO A 154 0.72 6.91 -13.37
C PRO A 154 1.48 7.92 -12.50
N PRO A 155 2.82 7.91 -12.53
CA PRO A 155 3.67 8.81 -11.75
C PRO A 155 3.63 10.27 -12.24
N GLY A 156 4.16 11.17 -11.42
CA GLY A 156 4.37 12.59 -11.72
C GLY A 156 3.13 13.47 -11.53
N ARG A 157 2.12 13.01 -10.80
CA ARG A 157 0.82 13.68 -10.63
C ARG A 157 0.53 14.08 -9.19
N MET A 158 1.02 13.33 -8.22
CA MET A 158 0.73 13.54 -6.81
C MET A 158 1.51 14.73 -6.26
N SER A 159 0.82 15.68 -5.64
CA SER A 159 1.45 16.86 -5.06
C SER A 159 0.83 17.20 -3.72
N GLU A 160 1.67 17.53 -2.73
CA GLU A 160 1.26 18.22 -1.50
C GLU A 160 0.09 17.56 -0.72
N VAL A 161 0.02 16.22 -0.71
CA VAL A 161 -1.10 15.46 -0.08
C VAL A 161 -1.37 15.89 1.37
N TRP A 162 -0.32 16.23 2.11
CA TRP A 162 -0.36 16.53 3.54
C TRP A 162 -0.83 17.95 3.87
N THR A 163 -0.77 18.87 2.91
CA THR A 163 -1.15 20.27 3.07
C THR A 163 -2.39 20.64 2.25
N ASP A 164 -2.83 19.77 1.33
CA ASP A 164 -4.00 20.00 0.48
C ASP A 164 -5.31 20.12 1.29
N GLU A 165 -5.95 21.28 1.20
CA GLU A 165 -7.20 21.63 1.89
C GLU A 165 -8.36 20.69 1.51
N ALA A 166 -8.33 20.08 0.32
CA ALA A 166 -9.35 19.14 -0.12
C ALA A 166 -9.48 17.90 0.80
N PHE A 167 -8.43 17.61 1.58
CA PHE A 167 -8.37 16.48 2.50
C PHE A 167 -8.51 16.86 3.98
N GLU A 168 -8.87 18.10 4.31
CA GLU A 168 -9.04 18.56 5.72
C GLU A 168 -10.09 17.77 6.52
N ALA A 169 -11.06 17.16 5.84
CA ALA A 169 -12.08 16.34 6.51
C ALA A 169 -11.53 15.04 7.10
N ALA A 170 -10.27 14.68 6.79
CA ALA A 170 -9.57 13.53 7.35
C ALA A 170 -9.28 13.74 8.84
N ARG A 171 -9.58 12.72 9.66
CA ARG A 171 -9.35 12.75 11.12
C ARG A 171 -8.01 12.16 11.52
N SER A 172 -7.33 11.48 10.59
CA SER A 172 -6.02 10.85 10.80
C SER A 172 -5.21 10.86 9.50
N PRO A 173 -3.88 10.67 9.58
CA PRO A 173 -3.03 10.50 8.41
C PRO A 173 -3.52 9.38 7.47
N ALA A 174 -3.99 8.25 8.04
CA ALA A 174 -4.54 7.13 7.29
C ALA A 174 -5.80 7.52 6.49
N GLU A 175 -6.69 8.35 7.06
CA GLU A 175 -7.85 8.85 6.33
C GLU A 175 -7.45 9.84 5.24
N ARG A 176 -6.42 10.67 5.48
CA ARG A 176 -5.90 11.60 4.48
C ARG A 176 -5.34 10.86 3.27
N LEU A 177 -4.54 9.81 3.52
CA LEU A 177 -4.08 8.90 2.46
C LEU A 177 -5.22 8.25 1.69
N LEU A 178 -6.30 7.85 2.37
CA LEU A 178 -7.46 7.26 1.70
C LEU A 178 -8.21 8.28 0.84
N MET A 179 -8.35 9.53 1.30
CA MET A 179 -8.96 10.60 0.52
C MET A 179 -8.11 10.92 -0.71
N ALA A 180 -6.81 11.11 -0.54
CA ALA A 180 -5.88 11.30 -1.66
C ALA A 180 -5.89 10.09 -2.62
N GLY A 181 -5.96 8.87 -2.10
CA GLY A 181 -6.05 7.66 -2.90
C GLY A 181 -7.34 7.52 -3.70
N VAL A 182 -8.41 8.22 -3.35
CA VAL A 182 -9.62 8.31 -4.16
C VAL A 182 -9.48 9.37 -5.24
N ASP A 183 -8.88 10.50 -4.90
CA ASP A 183 -8.69 11.65 -5.78
C ASP A 183 -7.73 11.32 -6.94
N TYR A 184 -6.55 10.78 -6.62
CA TYR A 184 -5.51 10.41 -7.59
C TYR A 184 -5.76 9.09 -8.32
N CYS A 185 -6.88 8.40 -8.06
CA CYS A 185 -7.15 7.08 -8.64
C CYS A 185 -7.70 7.20 -10.07
N GLU A 186 -6.95 6.72 -11.06
CA GLU A 186 -7.40 6.69 -12.47
C GLU A 186 -8.48 5.65 -12.76
N HIS A 187 -8.71 4.72 -11.85
CA HIS A 187 -9.74 3.69 -11.99
C HIS A 187 -10.91 3.88 -11.03
N LYS A 188 -11.89 2.97 -11.08
CA LYS A 188 -13.07 3.04 -10.21
C LYS A 188 -12.81 2.51 -8.81
N LEU A 189 -11.72 1.76 -8.61
CA LEU A 189 -11.48 1.04 -7.38
C LEU A 189 -10.23 1.53 -6.67
N VAL A 190 -10.38 1.74 -5.37
CA VAL A 190 -9.29 2.04 -4.44
C VAL A 190 -9.17 0.87 -3.49
N ALA A 191 -8.03 0.20 -3.45
CA ALA A 191 -7.80 -0.85 -2.46
C ALA A 191 -7.37 -0.21 -1.14
N TYR A 192 -8.02 -0.62 -0.04
CA TYR A 192 -7.71 -0.13 1.30
C TYR A 192 -7.40 -1.30 2.21
N LEU A 193 -6.11 -1.51 2.47
CA LEU A 193 -5.56 -2.55 3.31
C LEU A 193 -5.29 -2.01 4.71
N ALA A 194 -6.09 -2.39 5.70
CA ALA A 194 -5.98 -1.84 7.06
C ALA A 194 -6.49 -2.81 8.13
N LYS A 195 -6.24 -2.49 9.40
CA LYS A 195 -6.78 -3.25 10.55
C LYS A 195 -8.28 -3.04 10.72
N LYS A 196 -8.78 -1.85 10.40
CA LYS A 196 -10.18 -1.46 10.54
C LYS A 196 -10.74 -1.03 9.18
N PRO A 197 -12.03 -1.25 8.90
CA PRO A 197 -12.67 -0.72 7.71
C PRO A 197 -12.71 0.82 7.74
N PRO A 198 -12.79 1.49 6.58
CA PRO A 198 -12.89 2.93 6.53
C PRO A 198 -14.28 3.38 6.99
N ARG A 199 -14.34 4.61 7.54
CA ARG A 199 -15.59 5.22 7.98
C ARG A 199 -16.62 5.29 6.85
N GLN A 200 -17.91 5.23 7.22
CA GLN A 200 -18.99 5.25 6.23
C GLN A 200 -19.01 6.56 5.44
N GLU A 201 -18.65 7.68 6.06
CA GLU A 201 -18.58 8.99 5.38
C GLU A 201 -17.52 9.01 4.27
N LEU A 202 -16.38 8.33 4.45
CA LEU A 202 -15.34 8.22 3.42
C LEU A 202 -15.80 7.36 2.24
N LYS A 203 -16.57 6.30 2.50
CA LYS A 203 -17.18 5.49 1.44
C LYS A 203 -18.20 6.31 0.64
N SER A 204 -19.07 7.05 1.33
CA SER A 204 -20.03 7.94 0.68
C SER A 204 -19.34 9.08 -0.08
N TRP A 205 -18.27 9.64 0.48
CA TRP A 205 -17.45 10.66 -0.18
C TRP A 205 -16.83 10.09 -1.46
N ALA A 206 -16.17 8.93 -1.41
CA ALA A 206 -15.62 8.27 -2.60
C ALA A 206 -16.69 7.96 -3.67
N GLY A 207 -17.89 7.56 -3.25
CA GLY A 207 -19.02 7.31 -4.14
C GLY A 207 -19.44 8.54 -4.96
N ARG A 208 -19.31 9.76 -4.40
CA ARG A 208 -19.57 11.01 -5.14
C ARG A 208 -18.58 11.26 -6.28
N TYR A 209 -17.37 10.73 -6.18
CA TYR A 209 -16.34 10.75 -7.24
C TYR A 209 -16.42 9.52 -8.17
N GLY A 210 -17.48 8.72 -8.06
CA GLY A 210 -17.64 7.49 -8.83
C GLY A 210 -16.62 6.40 -8.47
N LYS A 211 -16.02 6.49 -7.29
CA LYS A 211 -15.03 5.52 -6.79
C LYS A 211 -15.65 4.59 -5.74
N LYS A 212 -15.20 3.34 -5.71
CA LYS A 212 -15.53 2.35 -4.69
C LYS A 212 -14.27 1.97 -3.92
N ILE A 213 -14.32 2.10 -2.61
CA ILE A 213 -13.25 1.64 -1.71
C ILE A 213 -13.46 0.15 -1.44
N VAL A 214 -12.45 -0.66 -1.74
CA VAL A 214 -12.41 -2.10 -1.47
C VAL A 214 -11.57 -2.34 -0.23
N TYR A 215 -12.24 -2.61 0.89
CA TYR A 215 -11.56 -2.89 2.15
C TYR A 215 -11.03 -4.32 2.19
N ILE A 216 -9.77 -4.48 2.55
CA ILE A 216 -9.13 -5.76 2.79
C ILE A 216 -8.55 -5.74 4.21
N PRO A 217 -8.98 -6.63 5.12
CA PRO A 217 -8.37 -6.75 6.43
C PRO A 217 -6.89 -7.15 6.33
N ILE A 218 -6.02 -6.38 6.98
CA ILE A 218 -4.56 -6.60 6.96
C ILE A 218 -4.15 -7.95 7.55
N GLY A 219 -4.95 -8.50 8.46
CA GLY A 219 -4.73 -9.83 9.05
C GLY A 219 -4.82 -11.00 8.06
N GLN A 220 -5.24 -10.77 6.81
CA GLN A 220 -5.25 -11.81 5.77
C GLN A 220 -3.89 -12.01 5.09
N PHE A 221 -2.84 -11.31 5.53
CA PHE A 221 -1.50 -11.36 4.97
C PHE A 221 -0.51 -11.86 6.02
N SER A 222 0.59 -12.46 5.57
CA SER A 222 1.62 -12.99 6.47
C SER A 222 2.22 -11.89 7.34
N PRO A 223 2.26 -12.06 8.68
CA PRO A 223 2.92 -11.11 9.58
C PRO A 223 4.37 -10.83 9.22
N ASP A 224 5.10 -11.84 8.74
CA ASP A 224 6.51 -11.69 8.33
C ASP A 224 6.66 -10.81 7.08
N THR A 225 5.75 -10.98 6.10
CA THR A 225 5.72 -10.14 4.90
C THR A 225 5.41 -8.70 5.27
N LEU A 226 4.40 -8.48 6.11
CA LEU A 226 4.03 -7.14 6.58
C LEU A 226 5.15 -6.49 7.38
N LYS A 227 5.84 -7.25 8.24
CA LYS A 227 6.97 -6.75 9.02
C LYS A 227 8.13 -6.30 8.13
N LYS A 228 8.42 -7.02 7.04
CA LYS A 228 9.45 -6.63 6.07
C LYS A 228 9.05 -5.37 5.31
N LEU A 229 7.82 -5.33 4.78
CA LEU A 229 7.32 -4.19 3.99
C LEU A 229 7.14 -2.91 4.81
N ARG A 230 6.95 -3.02 6.13
CA ARG A 230 6.81 -1.87 7.02
C ARG A 230 8.12 -1.09 7.16
N VAL A 231 9.26 -1.71 6.89
CA VAL A 231 10.58 -1.10 7.08
C VAL A 231 11.08 -0.61 5.74
N PHE A 232 11.63 0.60 5.73
CA PHE A 232 12.29 1.16 4.56
C PHE A 232 13.46 2.05 4.97
N HIS A 233 14.30 2.38 3.99
CA HIS A 233 15.45 3.23 4.17
C HIS A 233 15.33 4.53 3.38
N VAL A 234 15.68 5.62 4.06
CA VAL A 234 15.75 6.96 3.50
C VAL A 234 17.21 7.28 3.25
N LEU A 235 17.52 7.61 2.01
CA LEU A 235 18.85 7.95 1.54
C LEU A 235 18.93 9.47 1.35
N PHE A 236 19.89 10.11 2.01
CA PHE A 236 20.18 11.53 1.83
C PHE A 236 21.19 11.68 0.68
N GLY A 237 20.67 11.63 -0.54
CA GLY A 237 21.46 11.69 -1.78
C GLY A 237 21.44 10.38 -2.58
N LYS A 238 21.34 10.49 -3.91
CA LYS A 238 21.31 9.32 -4.82
C LYS A 238 22.61 8.52 -4.79
N GLU A 239 23.73 9.19 -4.54
CA GLU A 239 25.05 8.59 -4.38
C GLU A 239 25.09 7.57 -3.22
N LYS A 240 24.21 7.71 -2.23
CA LYS A 240 24.12 6.76 -1.11
C LYS A 240 23.64 5.38 -1.54
N ARG A 241 23.02 5.24 -2.72
CA ARG A 241 22.61 3.95 -3.29
C ARG A 241 23.82 3.02 -3.52
N GLU A 242 25.01 3.56 -3.75
CA GLU A 242 26.24 2.78 -3.95
C GLU A 242 26.72 2.08 -2.68
N ILE A 243 26.58 2.76 -1.53
CA ILE A 243 27.02 2.24 -0.23
C ILE A 243 25.90 1.55 0.55
N ALA A 244 24.63 1.77 0.18
CA ALA A 244 23.46 1.28 0.91
C ALA A 244 23.47 -0.24 1.18
N ARG A 245 24.03 -1.03 0.25
CA ARG A 245 24.14 -2.49 0.37
C ARG A 245 25.01 -2.95 1.54
N ASP A 246 25.92 -2.10 2.01
CA ASP A 246 26.79 -2.41 3.15
C ASP A 246 26.08 -2.20 4.49
N TYR A 247 24.96 -1.47 4.51
CA TYR A 247 24.25 -1.02 5.71
C TYR A 247 22.81 -1.54 5.82
N ILE A 248 22.23 -2.08 4.74
CA ILE A 248 20.85 -2.57 4.68
C ILE A 248 20.84 -4.11 4.60
N TRP A 249 19.99 -4.78 5.39
CA TRP A 249 19.90 -6.24 5.50
C TRP A 249 18.47 -6.79 5.57
#